data_AF-A0A2V9MYR6-F1
#
_entry.id   AF-A0A2V9MYR6-F1
#
_cell.length_a   1.000
_cell.length_b   1.000
_cell.length_c   1.000
_cell.angle_alpha   90.00
_cell.angle_beta   90.00
_cell.angle_gamma   90.00
#
_symmetry.space_group_name_H-M   'P 1'
#
loop_
_entity.id
_entity.type
_entity.pdbx_description
1 polymer ?
#
loop_
_entity_poly.entity_id
_entity_poly.type
_entity_poly.pdbx_seq_one_letter_code
_entity_poly.pdbx_strand_id
1 'polypeptide(L)'
;MFAFGVTELEPVFLSILSQPTFDELKRLAKLPEEKFEYKEDLWVRTVYEFASAYHQAVIGRDHIVQALVPLFRGRAHTFLTENRDASADEVEANIESLCKTFERDRPYLLESWQGRK
;
A
#
# COMPACT_ATOMS: atom_id res chain seq x y z
N MET A 1 -3.53 5.65 13.63
CA MET A 1 -2.17 5.12 13.35
C MET A 1 -1.79 5.28 11.89
N PHE A 2 -2.64 4.87 10.93
CA PHE A 2 -2.45 5.12 9.49
C PHE A 2 -2.35 6.62 9.16
N ALA A 3 -3.38 7.41 9.49
CA ALA A 3 -3.43 8.83 9.13
C ALA A 3 -2.25 9.64 9.65
N PHE A 4 -1.91 9.44 10.94
CA PHE A 4 -0.72 10.03 11.55
C PHE A 4 0.56 9.62 10.81
N GLY A 5 0.73 8.32 10.50
CA GLY A 5 1.89 7.85 9.72
C GLY A 5 1.99 8.48 8.34
N VAL A 6 0.87 8.61 7.62
CA VAL A 6 0.79 9.27 6.30
C VAL A 6 1.28 10.72 6.37
N THR A 7 0.93 11.45 7.43
CA THR A 7 1.35 12.83 7.64
C THR A 7 2.82 12.94 8.08
N GLU A 8 3.23 12.21 9.11
CA GLU A 8 4.58 12.35 9.69
C GLU A 8 5.70 11.89 8.75
N LEU A 9 5.41 10.90 7.90
CA LEU A 9 6.40 10.33 6.99
C LEU A 9 6.28 10.90 5.56
N GLU A 10 5.56 12.00 5.35
CA GLU A 10 5.37 12.62 4.03
C GLU A 10 6.68 12.80 3.23
N PRO A 11 7.79 13.33 3.79
CA PRO A 11 9.05 13.46 3.05
C PRO A 11 9.63 12.10 2.60
N VAL A 12 9.46 11.07 3.42
CA VAL A 12 9.91 9.71 3.12
C VAL A 12 9.05 9.09 2.03
N PHE A 13 7.73 9.25 2.12
CA PHE A 13 6.81 8.79 1.10
C PHE A 13 7.01 9.48 -0.24
N LEU A 14 7.33 10.78 -0.27
CA LEU A 14 7.65 11.47 -1.53
C LEU A 14 8.95 10.97 -2.18
N SER A 15 9.83 10.32 -1.42
CA SER A 15 11.05 9.70 -1.94
C SER A 15 10.82 8.28 -2.48
N ILE A 16 9.70 7.64 -2.13
CA ILE A 16 9.37 6.24 -2.48
C ILE A 16 8.24 6.20 -3.50
N LEU A 17 7.16 6.92 -3.21
CA LEU A 17 5.89 6.84 -3.90
C LEU A 17 5.83 7.80 -5.11
N SER A 18 4.97 7.48 -6.06
CA SER A 18 4.55 8.40 -7.10
C SER A 18 3.57 9.41 -6.50
N GLN A 19 3.54 10.62 -7.08
CA GLN A 19 2.61 11.67 -6.64
C GLN A 19 1.14 11.19 -6.63
N PRO A 20 0.64 10.48 -7.67
CA PRO A 20 -0.73 9.97 -7.66
C PRO A 20 -1.01 9.01 -6.49
N THR A 21 -0.12 8.04 -6.25
CA THR A 21 -0.28 7.07 -5.15
C THR A 21 -0.30 7.78 -3.80
N PHE A 22 0.62 8.72 -3.57
CA PHE A 22 0.68 9.44 -2.31
C PHE A 22 -0.54 10.36 -2.10
N ASP A 23 -1.06 10.99 -3.14
CA ASP A 23 -2.27 11.82 -3.06
C ASP A 23 -3.51 10.99 -2.69
N GLU A 24 -3.63 9.77 -3.21
CA GLU A 24 -4.69 8.84 -2.80
C GLU A 24 -4.56 8.41 -1.33
N LEU A 25 -3.35 8.15 -0.84
CA LEU A 25 -3.11 7.84 0.58
C LEU A 25 -3.45 9.01 1.49
N LYS A 26 -3.10 10.24 1.09
CA LYS A 26 -3.50 11.45 1.81
C LYS A 26 -5.01 11.64 1.81
N ARG A 27 -5.70 11.31 0.72
CA ARG A 27 -7.17 11.34 0.66
C ARG A 27 -7.75 10.33 1.64
N LEU A 28 -7.25 9.10 1.63
CA LEU A 28 -7.67 8.02 2.50
C LEU A 28 -7.44 8.36 3.98
N ALA A 29 -6.31 9.00 4.31
CA ALA A 29 -5.98 9.44 5.67
C ALA A 29 -6.94 10.50 6.24
N LYS A 30 -7.70 11.19 5.38
CA LYS A 30 -8.70 12.20 5.79
C LYS A 30 -10.12 11.65 5.90
N LEU A 31 -10.33 10.39 5.50
CA LEU A 31 -11.65 9.77 5.60
C LEU A 31 -11.96 9.42 7.06
N PRO A 32 -13.24 9.50 7.48
CA PRO A 32 -13.66 8.93 8.75
C PRO A 32 -13.53 7.40 8.71
N GLU A 33 -13.40 6.77 9.87
CA GLU A 33 -13.10 5.33 10.00
C GLU A 33 -14.13 4.46 9.27
N GLU A 34 -15.41 4.82 9.29
CA GLU A 34 -16.49 4.05 8.65
C GLU A 34 -16.43 4.08 7.11
N LYS A 35 -15.67 5.02 6.55
CA LYS A 35 -15.43 5.14 5.09
C LYS A 35 -14.01 4.75 4.71
N PHE A 36 -13.20 4.33 5.68
CA PHE A 36 -11.82 3.96 5.43
C PHE A 36 -11.76 2.60 4.74
N GLU A 37 -11.28 2.60 3.49
CA GLU A 37 -11.09 1.39 2.70
C GLU A 37 -9.81 1.54 1.88
N TYR A 38 -8.76 0.79 2.26
CA TYR A 38 -7.52 0.73 1.52
C TYR A 38 -7.63 -0.34 0.43
N LYS A 39 -8.25 0.05 -0.68
CA LYS A 39 -8.56 -0.80 -1.84
C LYS A 39 -7.34 -1.56 -2.37
N GLU A 40 -7.60 -2.75 -2.90
CA GLU A 40 -6.57 -3.67 -3.42
C GLU A 40 -5.63 -3.00 -4.43
N ASP A 41 -6.17 -2.28 -5.42
CA ASP A 41 -5.37 -1.63 -6.47
C ASP A 41 -4.36 -0.63 -5.89
N LEU A 42 -4.80 0.22 -4.94
CA LEU A 42 -3.92 1.19 -4.28
C LEU A 42 -2.89 0.48 -3.40
N TRP A 43 -3.27 -0.58 -2.70
CA TRP A 43 -2.36 -1.37 -1.88
C TRP A 43 -1.28 -2.05 -2.71
N VAL A 44 -1.66 -2.72 -3.80
CA VAL A 44 -0.72 -3.38 -4.73
C VAL A 44 0.27 -2.37 -5.30
N ARG A 45 -0.24 -1.23 -5.79
CA ARG A 45 0.61 -0.15 -6.31
C ARG A 45 1.58 0.39 -5.26
N THR A 46 1.10 0.58 -4.02
CA THR A 46 1.96 0.99 -2.89
C THR A 46 3.08 -0.02 -2.67
N VAL A 47 2.76 -1.31 -2.56
CA VAL A 47 3.75 -2.38 -2.33
C VAL A 47 4.77 -2.44 -3.47
N TYR A 48 4.34 -2.28 -4.72
CA TYR A 48 5.25 -2.25 -5.86
C TYR A 48 6.18 -1.04 -5.87
N GLU A 49 5.69 0.15 -5.55
CA GLU A 49 6.54 1.33 -5.43
C GLU A 49 7.56 1.18 -4.28
N PHE A 50 7.17 0.57 -3.16
CA PHE A 50 8.08 0.22 -2.07
C PHE A 50 9.12 -0.84 -2.46
N ALA A 51 8.72 -1.88 -3.19
CA ALA A 51 9.62 -2.91 -3.66
C ALA A 51 10.66 -2.36 -4.65
N SER A 52 10.22 -1.53 -5.60
CA SER A 52 11.11 -0.84 -6.55
C SER A 52 12.06 0.13 -5.83
N ALA A 53 11.56 0.89 -4.86
CA ALA A 53 12.39 1.79 -4.04
C ALA A 53 13.45 1.01 -3.22
N TYR A 54 13.09 -0.14 -2.65
CA TYR A 54 14.01 -1.00 -1.92
C TYR A 54 15.10 -1.58 -2.83
N HIS A 55 14.69 -2.04 -4.02
CA HIS A 55 15.60 -2.55 -5.04
C HIS A 55 16.63 -1.48 -5.43
N GLN A 56 16.16 -0.27 -5.73
CA GLN A 56 16.97 0.87 -6.17
C GLN A 56 17.73 1.58 -5.04
N ALA A 57 17.41 1.28 -3.77
CA ALA A 57 17.97 1.93 -2.59
C ALA A 57 17.86 3.48 -2.65
N VAL A 58 16.69 4.00 -3.04
CA VAL A 58 16.44 5.46 -3.16
C VAL A 58 16.69 6.23 -1.86
N ILE A 59 16.54 5.55 -0.73
CA ILE A 59 16.98 5.94 0.61
C ILE A 59 17.48 4.68 1.34
N GLY A 60 17.91 4.81 2.61
CA GLY A 60 18.29 3.67 3.44
C GLY A 60 17.21 2.58 3.47
N ARG A 61 17.56 1.34 3.12
CA ARG A 61 16.62 0.21 2.99
C ARG A 61 15.80 -0.03 4.26
N ASP A 62 16.40 0.16 5.43
CA ASP A 62 15.69 0.07 6.70
C ASP A 62 14.61 1.15 6.82
N HIS A 63 14.89 2.38 6.39
CA HIS A 63 13.87 3.44 6.36
C HIS A 63 12.73 3.10 5.41
N ILE A 64 13.01 2.48 4.26
CA ILE A 64 11.97 2.02 3.32
C ILE A 64 11.07 0.99 4.00
N VAL A 65 11.65 -0.04 4.63
CA VAL A 65 10.86 -1.09 5.29
C VAL A 65 10.05 -0.52 6.45
N GLN A 66 10.64 0.36 7.27
CA GLN A 66 9.95 0.98 8.41
C GLN A 66 8.82 1.92 7.97
N ALA A 67 8.99 2.64 6.85
CA ALA A 67 7.97 3.54 6.33
C ALA A 67 6.71 2.81 5.84
N LEU A 68 6.81 1.51 5.50
CA LEU A 68 5.65 0.71 5.10
C LEU A 68 4.71 0.38 6.27
N VAL A 69 5.21 0.37 7.51
CA VAL A 69 4.48 -0.06 8.71
C VAL A 69 3.11 0.62 8.88
N PRO A 70 2.96 1.95 8.85
CA PRO A 70 1.65 2.58 8.96
C PRO A 70 0.71 2.24 7.80
N LEU A 71 1.24 2.06 6.58
CA LEU A 71 0.44 1.72 5.40
C LEU A 71 -0.07 0.27 5.47
N PHE A 72 0.80 -0.66 5.87
CA PHE A 72 0.43 -2.05 6.15
C PHE A 72 -0.68 -2.13 7.20
N ARG A 73 -0.58 -1.35 8.28
CA ARG A 73 -1.65 -1.28 9.31
C ARG A 73 -2.97 -0.77 8.75
N GLY A 74 -2.93 0.16 7.79
CA GLY A 74 -4.12 0.58 7.05
C GLY A 74 -4.74 -0.59 6.28
N ARG A 75 -3.95 -1.33 5.50
CA ARG A 75 -4.45 -2.49 4.75
C ARG A 75 -4.97 -3.59 5.69
N ALA A 76 -4.28 -3.85 6.79
CA ALA A 76 -4.68 -4.83 7.79
C ALA A 76 -6.03 -4.46 8.45
N HIS A 77 -6.25 -3.17 8.74
CA HIS A 77 -7.55 -2.71 9.23
C HIS A 77 -8.65 -2.98 8.20
N THR A 78 -8.45 -2.62 6.93
CA THR A 78 -9.43 -2.92 5.86
C THR A 78 -9.71 -4.41 5.76
N PHE A 79 -8.67 -5.26 5.77
CA PHE A 79 -8.83 -6.71 5.74
C PHE A 79 -9.64 -7.25 6.92
N LEU A 80 -9.34 -6.80 8.14
CA LEU A 80 -10.06 -7.23 9.34
C LEU A 80 -11.52 -6.78 9.33
N THR A 81 -11.80 -5.60 8.80
CA THR A 81 -13.17 -5.07 8.66
C THR A 81 -13.95 -5.83 7.60
N GLU A 82 -13.36 -6.08 6.43
CA GLU A 82 -13.95 -6.86 5.33
C GLU A 82 -14.29 -8.29 5.75
N ASN A 83 -13.46 -8.90 6.61
CA ASN A 83 -13.56 -10.31 6.97
C ASN A 83 -14.08 -10.55 8.39
N ARG A 84 -14.67 -9.54 9.04
CA ARG A 84 -15.13 -9.62 10.44
C ARG A 84 -16.08 -10.79 10.69
N ASP A 85 -17.02 -10.96 9.76
CA ASP A 85 -18.10 -11.96 9.85
C ASP A 85 -18.00 -13.01 8.73
N ALA A 86 -16.87 -13.06 8.03
CA ALA A 86 -16.61 -13.98 6.92
C ALA A 86 -16.24 -15.38 7.42
N SER A 87 -16.67 -16.39 6.69
CA SER A 87 -16.20 -17.77 6.81
C SER A 87 -14.76 -17.93 6.31
N ALA A 88 -14.11 -19.05 6.65
CA ALA A 88 -12.75 -19.35 6.18
C ALA A 88 -12.65 -19.34 4.65
N ASP A 89 -13.61 -19.94 3.96
CA ASP A 89 -13.65 -19.99 2.49
C ASP A 89 -13.79 -18.59 1.87
N GLU A 90 -14.58 -17.70 2.49
CA GLU A 90 -14.71 -16.30 2.05
C GLU A 90 -13.42 -15.50 2.28
N VAL A 91 -12.73 -15.74 3.41
CA VAL A 91 -11.42 -15.14 3.67
C VAL A 91 -10.39 -15.59 2.62
N GLU A 92 -10.35 -16.88 2.30
CA GLU A 92 -9.48 -17.41 1.26
C GLU A 92 -9.80 -16.81 -0.11
N ALA A 93 -11.08 -16.66 -0.45
CA ALA A 93 -11.50 -16.02 -1.69
C ALA A 93 -11.07 -14.54 -1.77
N ASN A 94 -11.14 -13.80 -0.66
CA ASN A 94 -10.69 -12.41 -0.57
C ASN A 94 -9.16 -12.30 -0.70
N ILE A 95 -8.41 -13.23 -0.11
CA ILE A 95 -6.95 -13.31 -0.28
C ILE A 95 -6.60 -13.61 -1.74
N GLU A 96 -7.29 -14.56 -2.37
CA GLU A 96 -7.09 -14.93 -3.76
C GLU A 96 -7.43 -13.77 -4.71
N SER A 97 -8.46 -12.98 -4.42
CA SER A 97 -8.76 -11.73 -5.14
C SER A 97 -7.56 -10.78 -5.12
N LEU A 98 -6.99 -10.54 -3.93
CA LEU A 98 -5.83 -9.69 -3.79
C LEU A 98 -4.61 -10.24 -4.55
N CYS A 99 -4.38 -11.56 -4.52
CA CYS A 99 -3.32 -12.21 -5.29
C CYS A 99 -3.49 -11.96 -6.79
N LYS A 100 -4.71 -12.10 -7.32
CA LYS A 100 -5.01 -11.79 -8.73
C LYS A 100 -4.79 -10.32 -9.07
N THR A 101 -5.10 -9.41 -8.15
CA THR A 101 -4.81 -7.97 -8.30
C THR A 101 -3.30 -7.73 -8.42
N PHE A 102 -2.47 -8.38 -7.61
CA PHE A 102 -1.01 -8.36 -7.78
C PHE A 102 -0.60 -8.92 -9.17
N GLU A 103 -1.08 -10.08 -9.56
CA GLU A 103 -0.71 -10.68 -10.85
C GLU A 103 -1.07 -9.80 -12.04
N ARG A 104 -2.29 -9.24 -12.02
CA ARG A 104 -2.81 -8.34 -13.05
C ARG A 104 -1.97 -7.08 -13.17
N ASP A 105 -1.57 -6.49 -12.05
CA ASP A 105 -0.86 -5.20 -12.02
C ASP A 105 0.67 -5.38 -12.11
N ARG A 106 1.18 -6.61 -12.25
CA ARG A 106 2.61 -6.90 -12.45
C ARG A 106 3.30 -6.02 -13.50
N PRO A 107 2.69 -5.65 -14.65
CA PRO A 107 3.33 -4.74 -15.61
C PRO A 107 3.77 -3.42 -14.98
N TYR A 108 2.99 -2.86 -14.04
CA TYR A 108 3.33 -1.65 -13.31
C TYR A 108 4.63 -1.80 -12.48
N LEU A 109 4.79 -2.96 -11.83
CA LEU A 109 6.05 -3.27 -11.13
C LEU A 109 7.21 -3.25 -12.11
N LEU A 110 7.09 -3.94 -13.25
CA LEU A 110 8.17 -4.04 -14.24
C LEU A 110 8.58 -2.68 -14.80
N GLU A 111 7.61 -1.80 -15.06
CA GLU A 111 7.88 -0.42 -15.49
C GLU A 111 8.66 0.38 -14.45
N SER A 112 8.32 0.24 -13.17
CA SER A 112 9.02 0.94 -12.08
C SER A 112 10.32 0.28 -11.65
N TRP A 113 10.52 -1.01 -11.94
CA TRP A 113 11.62 -1.83 -11.43
C TRP A 113 13.00 -1.37 -11.91
N GLN A 114 13.11 -0.99 -13.20
CA GLN A 114 14.36 -0.57 -13.83
C GLN A 114 14.80 0.86 -13.46
N GLY A 115 14.04 1.54 -12.59
CA GLY A 115 14.22 2.95 -12.25
C GLY A 115 13.34 3.87 -13.07
N ARG A 116 12.75 4.88 -12.43
CA ARG A 116 12.16 6.02 -13.15
C ARG A 116 13.32 6.72 -13.89
N LYS A 117 13.23 6.80 -15.21
CA LYS A 117 14.12 7.69 -15.98
C LYS A 117 13.95 9.14 -15.52
#